data_AF-A0A2V3PRL0-F1
#
_entry.id   AF-A0A2V3PRL0-F1
#
_cell.length_a   1.000
_cell.length_b   1.000
_cell.length_c   1.000
_cell.angle_alpha   90.00
_cell.angle_beta   90.00
_cell.angle_gamma   90.00
#
_symmetry.space_group_name_H-M   'P 1'
#
loop_
_entity.id
_entity.type
_entity.pdbx_description
1 polymer ?
#
loop_
_entity_poly.entity_id
_entity_poly.type
_entity_poly.pdbx_seq_one_letter_code
_entity_poly.pdbx_strand_id
1 'polypeptide(L)'
;MRIEVLKSKIHRVTVTDASLNYIGSITIDEDLMDAANMIAGEKVAIVNNNNGERFETYIIKGERGTGTICLNGAAARRVQPGDVIIIISYASMDFEEAKTFKPWIIFPDTKTNKLID
;
A
#
# COMPACT_ATOMS: atom_id res chain seq x y z
N MET A 1 -19.20 10.24 -16.79
CA MET A 1 -18.65 11.05 -15.66
C MET A 1 -17.55 10.22 -15.06
N ARG A 2 -16.37 10.79 -14.76
CA ARG A 2 -15.31 10.01 -14.12
C ARG A 2 -15.45 10.00 -12.60
N ILE A 3 -15.18 8.85 -11.98
CA ILE A 3 -15.13 8.66 -10.52
C ILE A 3 -13.84 7.95 -10.13
N GLU A 4 -13.39 8.13 -8.89
CA GLU A 4 -12.27 7.38 -8.33
C GLU A 4 -12.77 6.10 -7.66
N VAL A 5 -12.25 4.96 -8.10
CA VAL A 5 -12.68 3.63 -7.64
C VAL A 5 -11.48 2.88 -7.09
N LEU A 6 -11.71 2.05 -6.08
CA LEU A 6 -10.70 1.12 -5.57
C LEU A 6 -10.12 0.30 -6.74
N LYS A 7 -8.84 0.49 -7.04
CA LYS A 7 -8.11 -0.29 -8.05
C LYS A 7 -7.46 -1.51 -7.39
N SER A 8 -6.63 -1.25 -6.38
CA SER A 8 -5.83 -2.27 -5.72
C SER A 8 -5.77 -2.06 -4.21
N LYS A 9 -5.64 -3.15 -3.45
CA LYS A 9 -5.54 -3.11 -1.98
C LYS A 9 -4.65 -4.21 -1.44
N ILE A 10 -3.70 -3.81 -0.61
CA ILE A 10 -2.93 -4.71 0.25
C ILE A 10 -3.53 -4.61 1.66
N HIS A 11 -4.22 -5.65 2.10
CA HIS A 11 -4.96 -5.62 3.35
C HIS A 11 -4.11 -6.07 4.54
N ARG A 12 -3.95 -5.17 5.54
CA ARG A 12 -3.38 -5.47 6.87
C ARG A 12 -1.97 -6.06 6.81
N VAL A 13 -1.04 -5.24 6.35
CA VAL A 13 0.40 -5.51 6.46
C VAL A 13 1.00 -4.71 7.60
N THR A 14 2.06 -5.25 8.20
CA THR A 14 2.79 -4.65 9.31
C THR A 14 3.89 -3.74 8.78
N VAL A 15 3.99 -2.51 9.27
CA VAL A 15 5.12 -1.61 8.97
C VAL A 15 6.40 -2.25 9.49
N THR A 16 7.33 -2.57 8.60
CA THR A 16 8.62 -3.19 8.96
C THR A 16 9.62 -2.16 9.43
N ASP A 17 9.58 -0.94 8.87
CA ASP A 17 10.49 0.15 9.24
C ASP A 17 9.87 1.54 8.93
N ALA A 18 10.43 2.59 9.52
CA ALA A 18 10.02 3.97 9.30
C ALA A 18 11.23 4.92 9.31
N SER A 19 11.66 5.39 8.13
CA SER A 19 12.90 6.16 7.97
C SER A 19 12.66 7.62 7.59
N LEU A 20 12.74 8.51 8.59
CA LEU A 20 12.47 9.95 8.42
C LEU A 20 13.41 10.66 7.44
N ASN A 21 14.68 10.25 7.39
CA ASN A 21 15.71 10.95 6.61
C ASN A 21 15.92 10.33 5.22
N TYR A 22 15.14 9.32 4.85
CA TYR A 22 15.17 8.71 3.52
C TYR A 22 14.20 9.40 2.56
N ILE A 23 14.40 9.20 1.26
CA ILE A 23 13.55 9.73 0.19
C ILE A 23 12.09 9.31 0.44
N GLY A 24 11.25 10.30 0.77
CA GLY A 24 9.87 10.08 1.22
C GLY A 24 9.01 9.35 0.20
N SER A 25 8.22 8.38 0.68
CA SER A 25 7.39 7.43 -0.10
C SER A 25 6.96 6.26 0.81
N ILE A 26 6.39 5.21 0.24
CA ILE A 26 6.34 3.86 0.83
C ILE A 26 7.16 2.87 0.01
N THR A 27 8.11 2.16 0.61
CA THR A 27 8.78 1.00 0.02
C THR A 27 7.95 -0.25 0.26
N ILE A 28 7.59 -0.98 -0.80
CA ILE A 28 6.76 -2.20 -0.74
C ILE A 28 7.51 -3.35 -1.41
N ASP A 29 7.51 -4.52 -0.78
CA ASP A 29 7.95 -5.78 -1.40
C ASP A 29 7.34 -5.99 -2.78
N GLU A 30 8.18 -6.31 -3.75
CA GLU A 30 7.79 -6.58 -5.13
C GLU A 30 6.75 -7.71 -5.30
N ASP A 31 6.81 -8.78 -4.49
CA ASP A 31 5.80 -9.86 -4.55
C ASP A 31 4.40 -9.35 -4.18
N LEU A 32 4.33 -8.44 -3.21
CA LEU A 32 3.07 -7.80 -2.82
C LEU A 32 2.58 -6.83 -3.89
N MET A 33 3.49 -6.08 -4.51
CA MET A 33 3.17 -5.18 -5.62
C MET A 33 2.60 -5.94 -6.81
N ASP A 34 3.27 -7.02 -7.23
CA ASP A 34 2.84 -7.85 -8.36
C ASP A 34 1.45 -8.44 -8.10
N ALA A 35 1.24 -9.03 -6.91
CA ALA A 35 -0.04 -9.63 -6.54
C ALA A 35 -1.18 -8.61 -6.41
N ALA A 36 -0.87 -7.38 -5.98
CA ALA A 36 -1.83 -6.27 -5.93
C ALA A 36 -1.94 -5.50 -7.25
N ASN A 37 -1.23 -5.87 -8.31
CA ASN A 37 -1.19 -5.11 -9.58
C ASN A 37 -0.84 -3.61 -9.38
N MET A 38 0.18 -3.35 -8.56
CA MET A 38 0.71 -2.02 -8.25
C MET A 38 2.10 -1.81 -8.88
N ILE A 39 2.43 -0.58 -9.26
CA ILE A 39 3.73 -0.24 -9.85
C ILE A 39 4.49 0.83 -9.07
N ALA A 40 5.81 0.88 -9.24
CA ALA A 40 6.62 1.96 -8.68
C ALA A 40 6.14 3.33 -9.23
N GLY A 41 6.09 4.33 -8.36
CA GLY A 41 5.55 5.67 -8.67
C GLY A 41 4.02 5.77 -8.60
N GLU A 42 3.29 4.65 -8.44
CA GLU A 42 1.83 4.69 -8.30
C GLU A 42 1.42 5.38 -6.99
N LYS A 43 0.44 6.27 -7.07
CA LYS A 43 -0.17 6.94 -5.91
C LYS A 43 -0.96 5.94 -5.08
N VAL A 44 -0.72 5.93 -3.77
CA VAL A 44 -1.45 5.11 -2.80
C VAL A 44 -1.91 5.93 -1.60
N ALA A 45 -3.08 5.56 -1.08
CA ALA A 45 -3.55 5.96 0.23
C ALA A 45 -3.13 4.91 1.26
N ILE A 46 -2.58 5.38 2.37
CA ILE A 46 -2.22 4.59 3.55
C ILE A 46 -3.25 4.87 4.62
N VAL A 47 -3.80 3.82 5.22
CA VAL A 47 -4.69 3.94 6.38
C VAL A 47 -4.15 3.07 7.50
N ASN A 48 -3.86 3.67 8.63
CA ASN A 48 -3.20 3.02 9.76
C ASN A 48 -4.24 2.62 10.81
N ASN A 49 -4.38 1.31 11.07
CA ASN A 49 -5.36 0.79 12.01
C ASN A 49 -4.98 1.05 13.47
N ASN A 50 -3.71 1.31 13.75
CA ASN A 50 -3.21 1.48 15.11
C ASN A 50 -3.44 2.90 15.62
N ASN A 51 -3.31 3.92 14.76
CA ASN A 51 -3.41 5.32 15.17
C ASN A 51 -4.48 6.13 14.43
N GLY A 52 -5.18 5.55 13.45
CA GLY A 52 -6.25 6.19 12.70
C GLY A 52 -5.81 7.19 11.62
N GLU A 53 -4.51 7.40 11.43
CA GLU A 53 -3.98 8.28 10.39
C GLU A 53 -4.37 7.79 8.99
N ARG A 54 -4.64 8.75 8.11
CA ARG A 54 -4.98 8.52 6.70
C ARG A 54 -4.25 9.54 5.85
N PHE A 55 -3.40 9.08 4.96
CA PHE A 55 -2.56 9.96 4.14
C PHE A 55 -2.25 9.32 2.79
N GLU A 56 -1.71 10.11 1.86
CA GLU A 56 -1.37 9.65 0.52
C GLU A 56 0.14 9.78 0.28
N THR A 57 0.69 8.88 -0.52
CA THR A 57 2.08 8.88 -0.96
C THR A 57 2.22 8.11 -2.28
N TYR A 58 3.44 7.76 -2.70
CA TYR A 58 3.69 6.94 -3.88
C TYR A 58 4.62 5.76 -3.54
N ILE A 59 4.58 4.72 -4.36
CA ILE A 59 5.32 3.47 -4.14
C ILE A 59 6.77 3.60 -4.62
N ILE A 60 7.71 3.14 -3.79
CA ILE A 60 9.07 2.74 -4.17
C ILE A 60 9.14 1.21 -4.14
N LYS A 61 9.82 0.65 -5.14
CA LYS A 61 10.02 -0.78 -5.26
C LYS A 61 10.98 -1.29 -4.18
N GLY A 62 10.54 -2.23 -3.36
CA GLY A 62 11.34 -2.94 -2.37
C GLY A 62 11.96 -4.22 -2.91
N GLU A 63 12.79 -4.87 -2.10
CA GLU A 63 13.37 -6.16 -2.43
C GLU A 63 12.33 -7.27 -2.33
N ARG A 64 12.29 -8.13 -3.36
CA ARG A 64 11.32 -9.21 -3.51
C ARG A 64 11.40 -10.26 -2.40
N GLY A 65 10.26 -10.69 -1.88
CA GLY A 65 10.14 -11.81 -0.93
C GLY A 65 10.57 -11.50 0.51
N THR A 66 10.88 -10.24 0.81
CA THR A 66 11.33 -9.75 2.11
C THR A 66 10.20 -9.43 3.09
N GLY A 67 8.97 -9.19 2.60
CA GLY A 67 7.84 -8.66 3.36
C GLY A 67 7.99 -7.16 3.70
N THR A 68 8.93 -6.45 3.07
CA THR A 68 9.23 -5.05 3.41
C THR A 68 8.03 -4.14 3.20
N ILE A 69 7.70 -3.36 4.24
CA ILE A 69 6.77 -2.24 4.23
C ILE A 69 7.42 -1.11 5.02
N CYS A 70 8.13 -0.22 4.33
CA CYS A 70 8.88 0.86 4.97
C CYS A 70 8.30 2.23 4.56
N LEU A 71 7.96 3.07 5.54
CA LEU A 71 7.48 4.43 5.28
C LEU A 71 8.64 5.42 5.46
N ASN A 72 8.92 6.18 4.41
CA ASN A 72 10.07 7.08 4.35
C ASN A 72 9.66 8.54 4.49
N GLY A 73 10.61 9.41 4.84
CA GLY A 73 10.43 10.86 4.82
C GLY A 73 9.33 11.32 5.79
N ALA A 74 8.54 12.31 5.35
CA ALA A 74 7.45 12.85 6.16
C ALA A 74 6.42 11.79 6.59
N ALA A 75 6.21 10.74 5.78
CA ALA A 75 5.27 9.67 6.10
C ALA A 75 5.70 8.83 7.31
N ALA A 76 7.00 8.75 7.60
CA ALA A 76 7.53 8.09 8.79
C ALA A 76 6.99 8.70 10.10
N ARG A 77 6.53 9.96 10.09
CA ARG A 77 5.91 10.63 11.25
C ARG A 77 4.45 10.23 11.49
N ARG A 78 3.87 9.43 10.60
CA ARG A 78 2.44 9.03 10.63
C ARG A 78 2.26 7.54 10.99
N VAL A 79 3.36 6.82 11.19
CA VAL A 79 3.39 5.39 11.50
C VAL A 79 4.50 5.08 12.50
N GLN A 80 4.50 3.88 13.06
CA GLN A 80 5.64 3.27 13.77
C GLN A 80 5.89 1.86 13.22
N PRO A 81 7.13 1.34 13.28
CA PRO A 81 7.37 -0.09 13.06
C PRO A 81 6.47 -0.93 13.97
N GLY A 82 5.83 -1.96 13.41
CA GLY A 82 4.81 -2.78 14.09
C GLY A 82 3.37 -2.32 13.90
N ASP A 83 3.12 -1.13 13.34
CA ASP A 83 1.76 -0.70 13.01
C ASP A 83 1.16 -1.55 11.89
N VAL A 84 -0.14 -1.85 11.98
CA VAL A 84 -0.87 -2.55 10.93
C VAL A 84 -1.56 -1.53 10.02
N ILE A 85 -1.15 -1.49 8.76
CA ILE A 85 -1.68 -0.57 7.76
C ILE A 85 -2.41 -1.31 6.63
N ILE A 86 -3.21 -0.55 5.89
CA ILE A 86 -3.79 -0.98 4.62
C ILE A 86 -3.33 0.01 3.56
N ILE A 87 -2.89 -0.51 2.42
CA ILE A 87 -2.39 0.26 1.29
C ILE A 87 -3.42 0.14 0.17
N ILE A 88 -3.86 1.27 -0.39
CA ILE A 88 -4.93 1.33 -1.38
C ILE A 88 -4.46 2.17 -2.56
N SER A 89 -4.60 1.69 -3.78
CA SER A 89 -4.56 2.54 -4.97
C SER A 89 -5.96 2.71 -5.56
N TYR A 90 -6.23 3.90 -6.08
CA TYR A 90 -7.47 4.25 -6.75
C TYR A 90 -7.20 4.51 -8.23
N ALA A 91 -8.21 4.29 -9.05
CA ALA A 91 -8.17 4.64 -10.46
C ALA A 91 -9.38 5.49 -10.83
N SER A 92 -9.13 6.49 -11.68
CA SER A 92 -10.17 7.27 -12.33
C SER A 92 -10.79 6.44 -13.45
N MET A 93 -12.10 6.20 -13.42
CA MET A 93 -12.82 5.40 -14.41
C MET A 93 -14.13 6.08 -14.80
N ASP A 94 -14.67 5.76 -15.98
CA ASP A 94 -16.06 6.14 -16.25
C ASP A 94 -17.02 5.38 -15.32
N PHE A 95 -18.11 6.04 -14.93
CA PHE A 95 -19.08 5.52 -13.98
C PHE A 95 -19.69 4.17 -14.41
N GLU A 96 -19.93 3.94 -15.70
CA GLU A 96 -20.50 2.65 -16.16
C GLU A 96 -19.45 1.53 -16.16
N GLU A 97 -18.21 1.83 -16.57
CA GLU A 97 -17.09 0.89 -16.50
C GLU A 97 -16.81 0.46 -15.05
N ALA A 98 -16.83 1.44 -14.14
CA ALA A 98 -16.58 1.26 -12.71
C ALA A 98 -17.51 0.23 -12.04
N LYS A 99 -18.76 0.09 -12.50
CA LYS A 99 -19.73 -0.86 -11.92
C LYS A 99 -19.33 -2.32 -12.08
N THR A 100 -18.53 -2.62 -13.11
CA THR A 100 -18.12 -3.98 -13.46
C THR A 100 -16.64 -4.26 -13.21
N PHE A 101 -15.88 -3.22 -12.87
CA PHE A 101 -14.47 -3.33 -12.57
C PHE A 101 -14.22 -4.19 -11.33
N LYS A 102 -13.26 -5.11 -11.43
CA LYS A 102 -12.87 -6.01 -10.33
C LYS A 102 -11.50 -5.59 -9.79
N PRO A 103 -11.41 -5.15 -8.52
CA PRO A 103 -10.15 -4.71 -7.94
C PRO A 103 -9.21 -5.88 -7.61
N TRP A 104 -7.92 -5.59 -7.57
CA TRP A 104 -6.89 -6.50 -7.06
C TRP A 104 -6.76 -6.34 -5.54
N ILE A 105 -7.36 -7.26 -4.78
CA ILE A 105 -7.32 -7.22 -3.33
C ILE A 105 -6.59 -8.45 -2.83
N ILE A 106 -5.50 -8.24 -2.08
CA ILE A 106 -4.70 -9.31 -1.49
C ILE A 106 -4.75 -9.25 0.03
N PHE A 107 -4.58 -10.42 0.65
CA PHE A 107 -4.62 -10.62 2.10
C PHE A 107 -3.34 -11.35 2.55
N PRO A 108 -2.19 -10.66 2.61
CA PRO A 108 -0.95 -11.25 3.12
C PRO A 108 -1.09 -11.65 4.60
N ASP A 109 -0.24 -12.56 5.05
CA ASP A 109 -0.08 -12.84 6.48
C ASP A 109 0.51 -11.61 7.17
N THR A 110 -0.27 -10.95 8.03
CA THR A 110 0.16 -9.77 8.77
C THR A 110 1.45 -9.99 9.58
N LYS A 111 1.75 -11.22 10.02
CA LYS A 111 2.97 -11.49 10.80
C LYS A 111 4.23 -11.45 9.94
N THR A 112 4.13 -11.86 8.68
CA THR A 112 5.29 -12.03 7.79
C THR A 112 5.27 -11.06 6.61
N ASN A 113 4.15 -10.39 6.36
CA ASN A 113 3.83 -9.64 5.15
C ASN A 113 3.99 -10.45 3.86
N LYS A 114 3.89 -11.77 3.92
CA LYS A 114 4.01 -12.63 2.74
C LYS A 114 2.64 -13.07 2.27
N LEU A 115 2.53 -13.33 0.97
CA LEU A 115 1.33 -13.94 0.41
C LEU A 115 1.11 -15.31 1.06
N ILE A 116 -0.16 -15.62 1.33
CA ILE A 116 -0.60 -16.91 1.84
C ILE A 116 -1.12 -17.71 0.64
N ASP A 117 -0.81 -19.00 0.60
CA ASP A 117 -1.35 -19.94 -0.38
C ASP A 117 -2.86 -20.19 -0.21
#